data_AF-A0A840BHE2-F1
#
_entry.id   AF-A0A840BHE2-F1
#
_cell.length_a   1.000
_cell.length_b   1.000
_cell.length_c   1.000
_cell.angle_alpha   90.00
_cell.angle_beta   90.00
_cell.angle_gamma   90.00
#
_symmetry.space_group_name_H-M   'P 1'
#
loop_
_entity.id
_entity.type
_entity.pdbx_description
1 polymer ?
#
loop_
_entity_poly.entity_id
_entity_poly.type
_entity_poly.pdbx_seq_one_letter_code
_entity_poly.pdbx_strand_id
1 'polypeptide(L)'
;MRATPEALQQTIVGIPAFQEDGKFSRKRYEQMLAARGYSPARFEAGLAQDLAQQQLIGGVARSAIVPAAVVDRWLTLQDESRDVAMWQLPASNYLAQVKLPGDAAKKEYEASRSSFATPEQVKVEYLLLSQDDLAAQVTVSDEDIRKQYDTNKDRYSAPEERHARHILIEAAKDAGADKRAAAKSKAEGLLKQLQQKPDSFAALAKANSQDPGSAANGGDLGFFGRGAMVKPFEDAAFALKPGQLSGVVETDYGYHIIRLEEIRGGGVKSFDQAKPEIAQELKRTGAAKRYAEIADSFGNTVYEQPDSLKPAADKYKLALRQSEWVAKDAKGLPAPFNNEKVMTALFSADAVKNRRNTEAIDLGNNALVSLRVVEHKDAAVRPFEEVRAAIEQKLTEQEAIKLATKDGEAMIEKLRKGETVDAKWGQSGAVSRGKPGPLPLDALKAVFRAPVDKLPAYSGVSVPGKGYAVFKIASVTKPQVAADDPRRKSLAEQYQRLLAEEDLRAYMTALKDRYSVKLSGKIADAKE
;
A
#
# COMPACT_ATOMS: atom_id res chain seq x y z
N MET A 1 -26.23 -18.05 -25.97
CA MET A 1 -27.10 -17.26 -25.05
C MET A 1 -27.29 -15.88 -25.64
N ARG A 2 -28.42 -15.21 -25.38
CA ARG A 2 -28.66 -13.81 -25.75
C ARG A 2 -29.08 -13.07 -24.49
N ALA A 3 -28.56 -11.86 -24.28
CA ALA A 3 -29.07 -10.98 -23.23
C ALA A 3 -30.54 -10.63 -23.52
N THR A 4 -31.39 -10.59 -22.49
CA THR A 4 -32.78 -10.19 -22.66
C THR A 4 -32.86 -8.66 -22.83
N PRO A 5 -33.85 -8.14 -23.58
CA PRO A 5 -34.05 -6.69 -23.73
C PRO A 5 -34.17 -5.98 -22.38
N GLU A 6 -34.80 -6.62 -21.40
CA GLU A 6 -35.01 -6.08 -20.06
C GLU A 6 -33.69 -5.95 -19.29
N ALA A 7 -32.80 -6.95 -19.36
CA ALA A 7 -31.50 -6.92 -18.69
C ALA A 7 -30.58 -5.84 -19.30
N LEU A 8 -30.63 -5.69 -20.62
CA LEU A 8 -29.93 -4.63 -21.34
C LEU A 8 -30.43 -3.25 -20.89
N GLN A 9 -31.74 -3.05 -20.85
CA GLN A 9 -32.35 -1.79 -20.43
C GLN A 9 -32.03 -1.45 -18.97
N GLN A 10 -32.12 -2.41 -18.04
CA GLN A 10 -31.78 -2.20 -16.63
C GLN A 10 -30.31 -1.82 -16.45
N THR A 11 -29.41 -2.47 -17.18
CA THR A 11 -27.98 -2.16 -17.15
C THR A 11 -27.72 -0.74 -17.62
N ILE A 12 -28.35 -0.31 -18.73
CA ILE A 12 -28.20 1.04 -19.29
C ILE A 12 -28.73 2.10 -18.32
N VAL A 13 -29.93 1.89 -17.77
CA VAL A 13 -30.56 2.81 -16.81
C VAL A 13 -29.74 2.94 -15.52
N GLY A 14 -29.04 1.88 -15.10
CA GLY A 14 -28.20 1.86 -13.92
C GLY A 14 -26.86 2.59 -14.05
N ILE A 15 -26.44 3.00 -15.25
CA ILE A 15 -25.16 3.69 -15.47
C ILE A 15 -25.27 5.16 -15.01
N PRO A 16 -24.54 5.60 -13.98
CA PRO A 16 -24.68 6.95 -13.44
C PRO A 16 -24.36 8.06 -14.46
N ALA A 17 -23.44 7.78 -15.40
CA ALA A 17 -23.07 8.72 -16.46
C ALA A 17 -24.24 9.05 -17.41
N PHE A 18 -25.25 8.18 -17.49
CA PHE A 18 -26.44 8.36 -18.31
C PHE A 18 -27.62 8.94 -17.52
N GLN A 19 -27.40 9.35 -16.27
CA GLN A 19 -28.43 9.88 -15.39
C GLN A 19 -28.35 11.40 -15.23
N GLU A 20 -29.49 12.03 -15.01
CA GLU A 20 -29.68 13.44 -14.67
C GLU A 20 -30.60 13.47 -13.44
N ASP A 21 -30.15 14.09 -12.35
CA ASP A 21 -30.82 14.05 -11.03
C ASP A 21 -31.17 12.62 -10.54
N GLY A 22 -30.27 11.66 -10.81
CA GLY A 22 -30.44 10.25 -10.43
C GLY A 22 -31.43 9.44 -11.28
N LYS A 23 -31.97 10.02 -12.37
CA LYS A 23 -32.88 9.34 -13.31
C LYS A 23 -32.25 9.26 -14.70
N PHE A 24 -32.52 8.18 -15.43
CA PHE A 24 -32.00 8.03 -16.79
C PHE A 24 -32.44 9.18 -17.71
N SER A 25 -31.48 9.81 -18.39
CA SER A 25 -31.70 10.89 -19.34
C SER A 25 -31.23 10.45 -20.72
N ARG A 26 -32.19 10.25 -21.64
CA ARG A 26 -31.90 9.85 -23.03
C ARG A 26 -30.96 10.83 -23.73
N LYS A 27 -31.16 12.13 -23.49
CA LYS A 27 -30.31 13.20 -24.03
C LYS A 27 -28.86 13.05 -23.57
N ARG A 28 -28.64 12.78 -22.28
CA ARG A 28 -27.30 12.57 -21.72
C ARG A 28 -26.65 11.29 -22.22
N TYR A 29 -27.40 10.20 -22.32
CA TYR A 29 -26.98 8.93 -22.93
C TYR A 29 -26.45 9.14 -24.36
N GLU A 30 -27.25 9.77 -25.23
CA GLU A 30 -26.88 10.00 -26.63
C GLU A 30 -25.65 10.94 -26.75
N GLN A 31 -25.59 12.00 -25.94
CA GLN A 31 -24.45 12.93 -25.91
C GLN A 31 -23.14 12.26 -25.47
N MET A 32 -23.20 11.42 -24.43
CA MET A 32 -22.02 10.71 -23.91
C MET A 32 -21.50 9.66 -24.89
N LEU A 33 -22.40 8.95 -25.60
CA LEU A 33 -22.00 8.01 -26.64
C LEU A 33 -21.40 8.72 -27.86
N ALA A 34 -22.02 9.81 -28.31
CA ALA A 34 -21.54 10.61 -29.44
C ALA A 34 -20.14 11.18 -29.18
N ALA A 35 -19.87 11.68 -27.96
CA ALA A 35 -18.55 12.17 -27.56
C ALA A 35 -17.44 11.10 -27.65
N ARG A 36 -17.81 9.82 -27.63
CA ARG A 36 -16.90 8.67 -27.75
C ARG A 36 -16.97 7.97 -29.12
N GLY A 37 -17.68 8.56 -30.08
CA GLY A 37 -17.82 8.02 -31.44
C GLY A 37 -18.68 6.75 -31.55
N TYR A 38 -19.55 6.48 -30.57
CA TYR A 38 -20.49 5.35 -30.61
C TYR A 38 -21.89 5.81 -31.01
N SER A 39 -22.59 4.97 -31.79
CA SER A 39 -24.04 5.07 -31.92
C SER A 39 -24.74 4.25 -30.82
N PRO A 40 -25.97 4.61 -30.41
CA PRO A 40 -26.76 3.82 -29.45
C PRO A 40 -26.87 2.34 -29.84
N ALA A 41 -27.20 2.06 -31.11
CA ALA A 41 -27.31 0.69 -31.60
C ALA A 41 -25.99 -0.10 -31.50
N ARG A 42 -24.83 0.54 -31.77
CA ARG A 42 -23.51 -0.10 -31.66
C ARG A 42 -23.14 -0.36 -30.21
N PHE A 43 -23.44 0.59 -29.32
CA PHE A 43 -23.21 0.44 -27.88
C PHE A 43 -24.09 -0.66 -27.28
N GLU A 44 -25.38 -0.65 -27.59
CA GLU A 44 -26.36 -1.65 -27.13
C GLU A 44 -26.03 -3.04 -27.64
N ALA A 45 -25.60 -3.18 -28.90
CA ALA A 45 -25.16 -4.47 -29.45
C ALA A 45 -23.91 -5.00 -28.74
N GLY A 46 -22.93 -4.13 -28.46
CA GLY A 46 -21.73 -4.49 -27.70
C GLY A 46 -22.07 -4.89 -26.26
N LEU A 47 -22.89 -4.09 -25.57
CA LEU A 47 -23.32 -4.38 -24.21
C LEU A 47 -24.16 -5.67 -24.14
N ALA A 48 -25.03 -5.92 -25.13
CA ALA A 48 -25.78 -7.17 -25.22
C ALA A 48 -24.86 -8.39 -25.42
N GLN A 49 -23.79 -8.24 -26.21
CA GLN A 49 -22.78 -9.28 -26.39
C GLN A 49 -21.99 -9.52 -25.08
N ASP A 50 -21.58 -8.46 -24.38
CA ASP A 50 -20.89 -8.57 -23.09
C ASP A 50 -21.77 -9.25 -22.04
N LEU A 51 -23.03 -8.86 -21.93
CA LEU A 51 -24.00 -9.49 -21.04
C LEU A 51 -24.21 -10.97 -21.39
N ALA A 52 -24.27 -11.32 -22.67
CA ALA A 52 -24.39 -12.72 -23.10
C ALA A 52 -23.12 -13.54 -22.76
N GLN A 53 -21.93 -12.94 -22.86
CA GLN A 53 -20.68 -13.57 -22.44
C GLN A 53 -20.61 -13.74 -20.92
N GLN A 54 -21.00 -12.72 -20.16
CA GLN A 54 -21.09 -12.78 -18.70
C GLN A 54 -22.10 -13.84 -18.23
N GLN A 55 -23.22 -14.00 -18.92
CA GLN A 55 -24.18 -15.06 -18.64
C GLN A 55 -23.58 -16.45 -18.85
N LEU A 56 -22.79 -16.63 -19.90
CA LEU A 56 -22.09 -17.89 -20.17
C LEU A 56 -21.02 -18.17 -19.11
N ILE A 57 -20.12 -17.21 -18.88
CA ILE A 57 -19.05 -17.31 -17.88
C ILE A 57 -19.65 -17.55 -16.49
N GLY A 58 -20.64 -16.75 -16.11
CA GLY A 58 -21.35 -16.89 -14.84
C GLY A 58 -22.14 -18.20 -14.75
N GLY A 59 -22.65 -18.73 -15.87
CA GLY A 59 -23.32 -20.02 -15.92
C GLY A 59 -22.39 -21.19 -15.61
N VAL A 60 -21.21 -21.19 -16.23
CA VAL A 60 -20.13 -22.17 -15.96
C VAL A 60 -19.61 -22.01 -14.54
N ALA A 61 -19.38 -20.77 -14.09
CA ALA A 61 -18.93 -20.52 -12.72
C ALA A 61 -19.94 -20.96 -11.65
N ARG A 62 -21.25 -20.81 -11.92
CA ARG A 62 -22.32 -21.25 -11.00
C ARG A 62 -22.54 -22.76 -10.99
N SER A 63 -22.02 -23.52 -11.95
CA SER A 63 -22.07 -24.98 -11.92
C SER A 63 -21.03 -25.62 -11.00
N ALA A 64 -20.06 -24.84 -10.49
CA ALA A 64 -19.13 -25.30 -9.48
C ALA A 64 -19.88 -25.58 -8.16
N ILE A 65 -19.98 -26.86 -7.80
CA ILE A 65 -20.61 -27.30 -6.55
C ILE A 65 -19.52 -27.81 -5.61
N VAL A 66 -19.41 -27.20 -4.42
CA VAL A 66 -18.52 -27.68 -3.35
C VAL A 66 -19.34 -28.53 -2.38
N PRO A 67 -19.08 -29.85 -2.25
CA PRO A 67 -19.79 -30.67 -1.28
C PRO A 67 -19.49 -30.23 0.15
N ALA A 68 -20.51 -30.17 1.01
CA ALA A 68 -20.35 -29.82 2.43
C ALA A 68 -19.36 -30.74 3.14
N ALA A 69 -19.28 -32.02 2.75
CA ALA A 69 -18.32 -32.97 3.31
C ALA A 69 -16.84 -32.57 3.05
N VAL A 70 -16.54 -31.87 1.95
CA VAL A 70 -15.18 -31.37 1.66
C VAL A 70 -14.82 -30.23 2.60
N VAL A 71 -15.76 -29.29 2.79
CA VAL A 71 -15.62 -28.15 3.72
C VAL A 71 -15.40 -28.66 5.14
N ASP A 72 -16.26 -29.60 5.57
CA ASP A 72 -16.22 -30.15 6.92
C ASP A 72 -14.93 -30.93 7.16
N ARG A 73 -14.47 -31.72 6.17
CA ARG A 73 -13.21 -32.44 6.26
C ARG A 73 -12.03 -31.49 6.38
N TRP A 74 -12.01 -30.40 5.61
CA TRP A 74 -10.91 -29.44 5.65
C TRP A 74 -10.85 -28.71 7.01
N LEU A 75 -11.99 -28.23 7.51
CA LEU A 75 -12.09 -27.59 8.82
C LEU A 75 -11.71 -28.57 9.95
N THR A 76 -12.18 -29.82 9.87
CA THR A 76 -11.79 -30.87 10.82
C THR A 76 -10.28 -31.12 10.80
N LEU A 77 -9.63 -31.12 9.63
CA LEU A 77 -8.17 -31.28 9.52
C LEU A 77 -7.41 -30.06 10.02
N GLN A 78 -7.96 -28.85 9.86
CA GLN A 78 -7.34 -27.63 10.34
C GLN A 78 -7.40 -27.54 11.88
N ASP A 79 -8.54 -27.93 12.44
CA ASP A 79 -8.82 -27.88 13.87
C ASP A 79 -8.41 -29.17 14.62
N GLU A 80 -8.06 -30.24 13.90
CA GLU A 80 -7.42 -31.44 14.49
C GLU A 80 -6.26 -30.98 15.35
N SER A 81 -6.37 -31.27 16.65
CA SER A 81 -5.34 -30.93 17.62
C SER A 81 -4.64 -32.18 18.11
N ARG A 82 -3.32 -32.08 18.29
CA ARG A 82 -2.49 -33.13 18.86
C ARG A 82 -1.89 -32.61 20.16
N ASP A 83 -1.96 -33.38 21.23
CA ASP A 83 -1.22 -33.07 22.46
C ASP A 83 0.22 -33.54 22.28
N VAL A 84 1.15 -32.58 22.24
CA VAL A 84 2.53 -32.81 21.83
C VAL A 84 3.50 -32.34 22.90
N ALA A 85 4.40 -33.24 23.31
CA ALA A 85 5.60 -32.91 24.06
C ALA A 85 6.82 -32.96 23.13
N MET A 86 7.72 -31.99 23.27
CA MET A 86 8.95 -31.89 22.48
C MET A 86 10.17 -32.18 23.36
N TRP A 87 11.10 -32.98 22.86
CA TRP A 87 12.43 -33.16 23.42
C TRP A 87 13.48 -32.67 22.41
N GLN A 88 14.30 -31.72 22.84
CA GLN A 88 15.35 -31.13 22.01
C GLN A 88 16.68 -31.86 22.20
N LEU A 89 17.35 -32.15 21.09
CA LEU A 89 18.71 -32.66 20.99
C LEU A 89 19.55 -31.54 20.34
N PRO A 90 20.01 -30.55 21.11
CA PRO A 90 20.72 -29.41 20.56
C PRO A 90 22.09 -29.86 20.03
N ALA A 91 22.48 -29.32 18.86
CA ALA A 91 23.76 -29.65 18.22
C ALA A 91 24.97 -29.38 19.14
N SER A 92 24.86 -28.41 20.05
CA SER A 92 25.89 -28.11 21.06
C SER A 92 26.31 -29.32 21.90
N ASN A 93 25.38 -30.24 22.18
CA ASN A 93 25.65 -31.45 22.97
C ASN A 93 26.51 -32.48 22.20
N TYR A 94 26.64 -32.30 20.89
CA TYR A 94 27.32 -33.22 19.98
C TYR A 94 28.66 -32.68 19.49
N LEU A 95 28.96 -31.40 19.71
CA LEU A 95 30.20 -30.75 19.21
C LEU A 95 31.46 -31.51 19.65
N ALA A 96 31.54 -31.94 20.92
CA ALA A 96 32.69 -32.66 21.45
C ALA A 96 32.89 -34.06 20.84
N GLN A 97 31.86 -34.61 20.18
CA GLN A 97 31.91 -35.92 19.53
C GLN A 97 32.32 -35.82 18.06
N VAL A 98 32.30 -34.61 17.48
CA VAL A 98 32.64 -34.41 16.07
C VAL A 98 34.13 -34.58 15.86
N LYS A 99 34.48 -35.43 14.90
CA LYS A 99 35.85 -35.60 14.41
C LYS A 99 35.87 -35.24 12.93
N LEU A 100 36.31 -34.03 12.62
CA LEU A 100 36.49 -33.61 11.24
C LEU A 100 37.76 -34.25 10.65
N PRO A 101 37.71 -34.74 9.40
CA PRO A 101 38.92 -35.08 8.65
C PRO A 101 39.85 -33.86 8.53
N GLY A 102 41.16 -34.08 8.60
CA GLY A 102 42.16 -32.99 8.55
C GLY A 102 42.15 -32.17 7.26
N ASP A 103 41.55 -32.69 6.19
CA ASP A 103 41.39 -32.02 4.89
C ASP A 103 39.97 -31.48 4.64
N ALA A 104 39.04 -31.64 5.59
CA ALA A 104 37.63 -31.29 5.40
C ALA A 104 37.43 -29.79 5.12
N ALA A 105 38.10 -28.93 5.88
CA ALA A 105 38.02 -27.48 5.69
C ALA A 105 38.60 -27.04 4.34
N LYS A 106 39.68 -27.68 3.89
CA LYS A 106 40.30 -27.39 2.59
C LYS A 106 39.37 -27.83 1.44
N LYS A 107 38.75 -29.01 1.54
CA LYS A 107 37.76 -29.49 0.58
C LYS A 107 36.54 -28.58 0.48
N GLU A 108 36.00 -28.13 1.62
CA GLU A 108 34.87 -27.19 1.64
C GLU A 108 35.25 -25.82 1.05
N TYR A 109 36.46 -25.33 1.34
CA TYR A 109 36.99 -24.10 0.74
C TYR A 109 37.12 -24.22 -0.79
N GLU A 110 37.66 -25.33 -1.29
CA GLU A 110 37.81 -25.57 -2.73
C GLU A 110 36.45 -25.73 -3.43
N ALA A 111 35.51 -26.45 -2.82
CA ALA A 111 34.16 -26.66 -3.35
C ALA A 111 33.31 -25.36 -3.35
N SER A 112 33.53 -24.49 -2.37
CA SER A 112 32.74 -23.26 -2.17
C SER A 112 33.56 -21.99 -2.41
N ARG A 113 34.59 -22.05 -3.25
CA ARG A 113 35.58 -20.97 -3.45
C ARG A 113 34.95 -19.61 -3.81
N SER A 114 33.88 -19.62 -4.61
CA SER A 114 33.14 -18.42 -5.00
C SER A 114 32.43 -17.75 -3.82
N SER A 115 32.01 -18.50 -2.80
CA SER A 115 31.35 -17.95 -1.61
C SER A 115 32.30 -17.17 -0.69
N PHE A 116 33.60 -17.36 -0.86
CA PHE A 116 34.65 -16.63 -0.14
C PHE A 116 35.24 -15.48 -0.96
N ALA A 117 34.66 -15.17 -2.12
CA ALA A 117 35.06 -14.02 -2.92
C ALA A 117 34.59 -12.72 -2.24
N THR A 118 35.51 -11.77 -2.08
CA THR A 118 35.12 -10.37 -1.92
C THR A 118 34.77 -9.83 -3.30
N PRO A 119 33.58 -9.25 -3.49
CA PRO A 119 33.22 -8.63 -4.76
C PRO A 119 34.19 -7.49 -5.10
N GLU A 120 34.27 -7.18 -6.39
CA GLU A 120 34.97 -6.00 -6.90
C GLU A 120 34.48 -4.73 -6.17
N GLN A 121 35.41 -3.87 -5.76
CA GLN A 121 35.07 -2.64 -5.03
C GLN A 121 35.77 -1.42 -5.61
N VAL A 122 35.11 -0.27 -5.52
CA VAL A 122 35.66 1.01 -5.95
C VAL A 122 35.43 2.09 -4.90
N LYS A 123 36.32 3.08 -4.88
CA LYS A 123 35.99 4.41 -4.35
C LYS A 123 35.88 5.38 -5.48
N VAL A 124 35.00 6.35 -5.35
CA VAL A 124 34.66 7.26 -6.45
C VAL A 124 34.59 8.69 -5.96
N GLU A 125 34.89 9.60 -6.87
CA GLU A 125 34.44 10.99 -6.78
C GLU A 125 33.24 11.19 -7.71
N TYR A 126 32.31 12.08 -7.37
CA TYR A 126 31.11 12.30 -8.17
C TYR A 126 30.56 13.71 -8.05
N LEU A 127 29.87 14.12 -9.11
CA LEU A 127 29.06 15.34 -9.15
C LEU A 127 27.60 14.96 -9.24
N LEU A 128 26.78 15.57 -8.37
CA LEU A 128 25.34 15.51 -8.45
C LEU A 128 24.82 16.86 -8.97
N LEU A 129 24.16 16.85 -10.11
CA LEU A 129 23.39 17.97 -10.62
C LEU A 129 21.92 17.69 -10.30
N SER A 130 21.40 18.32 -9.25
CA SER A 130 20.01 18.17 -8.82
C SER A 130 19.33 19.52 -8.63
N GLN A 131 17.99 19.56 -8.73
CA GLN A 131 17.26 20.80 -8.41
C GLN A 131 17.49 21.25 -6.96
N ASP A 132 17.66 20.33 -6.02
CA ASP A 132 17.93 20.67 -4.62
C ASP A 132 19.28 21.36 -4.44
N ASP A 133 20.34 20.83 -5.06
CA ASP A 133 21.67 21.45 -5.03
C ASP A 133 21.69 22.80 -5.74
N LEU A 134 20.91 22.96 -6.82
CA LEU A 134 20.77 24.23 -7.52
C LEU A 134 19.93 25.24 -6.75
N ALA A 135 18.88 24.82 -6.04
CA ALA A 135 18.04 25.69 -5.23
C ALA A 135 18.83 26.39 -4.12
N ALA A 136 19.87 25.74 -3.59
CA ALA A 136 20.81 26.33 -2.64
C ALA A 136 21.63 27.48 -3.25
N GLN A 137 21.82 27.50 -4.57
CA GLN A 137 22.54 28.54 -5.30
C GLN A 137 21.64 29.67 -5.83
N VAL A 138 20.32 29.49 -5.80
CA VAL A 138 19.36 30.50 -6.26
C VAL A 138 19.14 31.53 -5.16
N THR A 139 19.62 32.74 -5.40
CA THR A 139 19.28 33.92 -4.61
C THR A 139 17.95 34.48 -5.10
N VAL A 140 16.99 34.63 -4.19
CA VAL A 140 15.70 35.28 -4.47
C VAL A 140 15.69 36.61 -3.74
N SER A 141 15.42 37.70 -4.45
CA SER A 141 15.34 39.03 -3.85
C SER A 141 13.99 39.27 -3.18
N ASP A 142 13.96 40.15 -2.18
CA ASP A 142 12.70 40.58 -1.54
C ASP A 142 11.76 41.28 -2.54
N GLU A 143 12.32 41.92 -3.58
CA GLU A 143 11.56 42.53 -4.67
C GLU A 143 10.81 41.47 -5.50
N ASP A 144 11.47 40.38 -5.88
CA ASP A 144 10.86 39.27 -6.61
C ASP A 144 9.76 38.59 -5.79
N ILE A 145 9.99 38.40 -4.48
CA ILE A 145 9.00 37.82 -3.56
C ILE A 145 7.78 38.75 -3.47
N ARG A 146 7.99 40.07 -3.35
CA ARG A 146 6.90 41.04 -3.29
C ARG A 146 6.11 41.09 -4.59
N LYS A 147 6.78 41.09 -5.74
CA LYS A 147 6.15 41.02 -7.06
C LYS A 147 5.30 39.75 -7.22
N GLN A 148 5.83 38.60 -6.81
CA GLN A 148 5.13 37.32 -6.86
C GLN A 148 3.91 37.29 -5.93
N TYR A 149 4.02 37.87 -4.73
CA TYR A 149 2.90 38.06 -3.81
C TYR A 149 1.82 38.96 -4.43
N ASP A 150 2.22 40.12 -4.96
CA ASP A 150 1.29 41.11 -5.51
C ASP A 150 0.52 40.61 -6.74
N THR A 151 1.19 39.82 -7.60
CA THR A 151 0.59 39.26 -8.82
C THR A 151 -0.34 38.08 -8.52
N ASN A 152 -0.20 37.42 -7.36
CA ASN A 152 -0.94 36.22 -7.00
C ASN A 152 -1.73 36.35 -5.69
N LYS A 153 -2.11 37.58 -5.30
CA LYS A 153 -2.80 37.85 -4.01
C LYS A 153 -3.99 36.94 -3.74
N ASP A 154 -4.77 36.60 -4.78
CA ASP A 154 -5.94 35.74 -4.66
C ASP A 154 -5.58 34.32 -4.20
N ARG A 155 -4.41 33.80 -4.58
CA ARG A 155 -3.91 32.48 -4.13
C ARG A 155 -3.58 32.45 -2.64
N TYR A 156 -3.34 33.61 -2.03
CA TYR A 156 -3.03 33.75 -0.62
C TYR A 156 -4.25 34.17 0.22
N SER A 157 -5.42 34.28 -0.39
CA SER A 157 -6.68 34.52 0.32
C SER A 157 -7.21 33.23 0.95
N ALA A 158 -7.48 33.25 2.25
CA ALA A 158 -8.26 32.19 2.88
C ALA A 158 -9.74 32.47 2.64
N PRO A 159 -10.54 31.49 2.18
CA PRO A 159 -11.98 31.69 2.05
C PRO A 159 -12.59 32.09 3.39
N GLU A 160 -13.49 33.06 3.35
CA GLU A 160 -14.19 33.58 4.53
C GLU A 160 -15.25 32.57 4.99
N GLU A 161 -15.19 32.19 6.26
CA GLU A 161 -16.14 31.30 6.91
C GLU A 161 -16.88 32.02 8.06
N ARG A 162 -18.15 31.64 8.24
CA ARG A 162 -19.05 32.15 9.28
C ARG A 162 -19.44 31.01 10.20
N HIS A 163 -19.27 31.20 11.51
CA HIS A 163 -19.88 30.33 12.52
C HIS A 163 -21.19 30.96 12.97
N ALA A 164 -22.32 30.29 12.71
CA ALA A 164 -23.63 30.82 13.06
C ALA A 164 -24.50 29.80 13.80
N ARG A 165 -25.44 30.32 14.58
CA ARG A 165 -26.59 29.57 15.10
C ARG A 165 -27.85 29.98 14.37
N HIS A 166 -28.81 29.06 14.25
CA HIS A 166 -30.13 29.39 13.69
C HIS A 166 -31.30 28.71 14.40
N ILE A 167 -32.48 29.33 14.24
CA ILE A 167 -33.78 28.75 14.60
C ILE A 167 -34.62 28.72 13.32
N LEU A 168 -35.04 27.53 12.91
CA LEU A 168 -35.95 27.33 11.78
C LEU A 168 -37.37 27.10 12.28
N ILE A 169 -38.31 27.90 11.78
CA ILE A 169 -39.75 27.60 11.83
C ILE A 169 -40.18 27.18 10.42
N GLU A 170 -40.49 25.89 10.27
CA GLU A 170 -40.79 25.30 8.96
C GLU A 170 -42.06 25.87 8.36
N ALA A 171 -41.95 26.32 7.12
CA ALA A 171 -43.07 26.75 6.30
C ALA A 171 -42.64 26.68 4.84
N ALA A 172 -42.83 25.50 4.24
CA ALA A 172 -42.53 25.26 2.84
C ALA A 172 -43.15 26.36 1.96
N LYS A 173 -42.47 26.72 0.87
CA LYS A 173 -42.87 27.83 -0.01
C LYS A 173 -44.30 27.71 -0.56
N ASP A 174 -44.76 26.49 -0.75
CA ASP A 174 -46.10 26.11 -1.24
C ASP A 174 -47.13 25.88 -0.13
N ALA A 175 -46.74 26.06 1.14
CA ALA A 175 -47.69 26.00 2.26
C ALA A 175 -48.74 27.11 2.14
N GLY A 176 -49.98 26.79 2.52
CA GLY A 176 -51.09 27.76 2.51
C GLY A 176 -50.78 29.04 3.29
N ALA A 177 -51.33 30.16 2.83
CA ALA A 177 -51.04 31.51 3.33
C ALA A 177 -51.14 31.61 4.86
N ASP A 178 -52.16 30.98 5.46
CA ASP A 178 -52.37 30.97 6.91
C ASP A 178 -51.23 30.28 7.67
N LYS A 179 -50.69 29.17 7.12
CA LYS A 179 -49.57 28.45 7.73
C LYS A 179 -48.29 29.27 7.66
N ARG A 180 -48.03 29.95 6.53
CA ARG A 180 -46.86 30.83 6.40
C ARG A 180 -46.98 32.06 7.31
N ALA A 181 -48.17 32.65 7.41
CA ALA A 181 -48.43 33.75 8.33
C ALA A 181 -48.22 33.36 9.81
N ALA A 182 -48.69 32.17 10.22
CA ALA A 182 -48.49 31.65 11.56
C ALA A 182 -47.00 31.38 11.85
N ALA A 183 -46.27 30.76 10.91
CA ALA A 183 -44.84 30.50 11.05
C ALA A 183 -44.02 31.79 11.13
N LYS A 184 -44.35 32.79 10.30
CA LYS A 184 -43.73 34.12 10.35
C LYS A 184 -43.98 34.79 11.69
N SER A 185 -45.23 34.80 12.17
CA SER A 185 -45.59 35.40 13.46
C SER A 185 -44.85 34.71 14.63
N LYS A 186 -44.69 33.38 14.57
CA LYS A 186 -43.90 32.61 15.54
C LYS A 186 -42.43 33.00 15.50
N ALA A 187 -41.83 33.10 14.32
CA ALA A 187 -40.44 33.53 14.15
C ALA A 187 -40.23 34.98 14.64
N GLU A 188 -41.15 35.90 14.35
CA GLU A 188 -41.12 37.28 14.84
C GLU A 188 -41.23 37.33 16.38
N GLY A 189 -42.07 36.49 16.98
CA GLY A 189 -42.20 36.35 18.42
C GLY A 189 -40.90 35.88 19.08
N LEU A 190 -40.27 34.85 18.51
CA LEU A 190 -38.97 34.34 18.97
C LEU A 190 -37.85 35.38 18.80
N LEU A 191 -37.85 36.12 17.68
CA LEU A 191 -36.89 37.20 17.47
C LEU A 191 -37.02 38.29 18.54
N LYS A 192 -38.25 38.70 18.90
CA LYS A 192 -38.48 39.67 19.99
C LYS A 192 -37.95 39.16 21.33
N GLN A 193 -38.12 37.88 21.64
CA GLN A 193 -37.57 37.28 22.85
C GLN A 193 -36.03 37.31 22.84
N LEU A 194 -35.42 36.98 21.70
CA LEU A 194 -33.97 37.00 21.52
C LEU A 194 -33.40 38.42 21.57
N GLN A 195 -34.12 39.43 21.09
CA GLN A 195 -33.72 40.84 21.21
C GLN A 195 -33.68 41.31 22.67
N GLN A 196 -34.56 40.78 23.53
CA GLN A 196 -34.59 41.10 24.96
C GLN A 196 -33.59 40.26 25.77
N LYS A 197 -33.37 39.00 25.37
CA LYS A 197 -32.47 38.04 26.05
C LYS A 197 -31.64 37.25 25.02
N PRO A 198 -30.58 37.84 24.46
CA PRO A 198 -29.77 37.18 23.41
C PRO A 198 -29.15 35.85 23.85
N ASP A 199 -28.82 35.72 25.14
CA ASP A 199 -28.20 34.51 25.71
C ASP A 199 -29.15 33.32 25.79
N SER A 200 -30.45 33.53 25.57
CA SER A 200 -31.46 32.46 25.52
C SER A 200 -31.49 31.70 24.19
N PHE A 201 -30.64 32.07 23.21
CA PHE A 201 -30.67 31.50 21.85
C PHE A 201 -30.65 29.97 21.82
N ALA A 202 -29.68 29.35 22.48
CA ALA A 202 -29.55 27.90 22.47
C ALA A 202 -30.76 27.19 23.12
N ALA A 203 -31.36 27.79 24.15
CA ALA A 203 -32.54 27.23 24.81
C ALA A 203 -33.79 27.37 23.92
N LEU A 204 -33.98 28.53 23.28
CA LEU A 204 -35.08 28.76 22.36
C LEU A 204 -34.95 27.91 21.09
N ALA A 205 -33.73 27.70 20.59
CA ALA A 205 -33.47 26.81 19.48
C ALA A 205 -33.83 25.36 19.81
N LYS A 206 -33.39 24.84 20.96
CA LYS A 206 -33.76 23.47 21.41
C LYS A 206 -35.27 23.29 21.57
N ALA A 207 -35.96 24.33 22.04
CA ALA A 207 -37.40 24.26 22.32
C ALA A 207 -38.28 24.51 21.10
N ASN A 208 -37.81 25.26 20.08
CA ASN A 208 -38.67 25.79 19.02
C ASN A 208 -38.16 25.56 17.60
N SER A 209 -36.86 25.32 17.41
CA SER A 209 -36.31 25.08 16.08
C SER A 209 -36.78 23.73 15.57
N GLN A 210 -37.21 23.70 14.32
CA GLN A 210 -37.63 22.50 13.60
C GLN A 210 -36.53 21.97 12.68
N ASP A 211 -35.33 22.57 12.71
CA ASP A 211 -34.18 22.05 11.97
C ASP A 211 -33.63 20.76 12.61
N PRO A 212 -33.72 19.59 11.95
CA PRO A 212 -33.30 18.32 12.52
C PRO A 212 -31.79 18.24 12.76
N GLY A 213 -30.98 19.03 12.05
CA GLY A 213 -29.52 18.98 12.11
C GLY A 213 -28.92 19.73 13.31
N SER A 214 -29.49 20.87 13.68
CA SER A 214 -28.89 21.76 14.70
C SER A 214 -29.77 22.02 15.93
N ALA A 215 -31.09 21.76 15.89
CA ALA A 215 -32.01 22.12 16.98
C ALA A 215 -31.57 21.53 18.34
N ALA A 216 -31.23 20.23 18.37
CA ALA A 216 -30.77 19.55 19.59
C ALA A 216 -29.47 20.15 20.17
N ASN A 217 -28.65 20.78 19.32
CA ASN A 217 -27.39 21.44 19.69
C ASN A 217 -27.55 22.96 19.89
N GLY A 218 -28.78 23.43 20.12
CA GLY A 218 -29.04 24.85 20.34
C GLY A 218 -28.85 25.69 19.07
N GLY A 219 -29.14 25.11 17.90
CA GLY A 219 -29.12 25.78 16.61
C GLY A 219 -27.75 25.91 15.98
N ASP A 220 -26.69 25.31 16.54
CA ASP A 220 -25.31 25.47 16.08
C ASP A 220 -25.05 24.80 14.72
N LEU A 221 -24.56 25.58 13.74
CA LEU A 221 -24.22 25.09 12.40
C LEU A 221 -22.71 24.87 12.20
N GLY A 222 -21.87 25.26 13.17
CA GLY A 222 -20.41 25.32 12.96
C GLY A 222 -20.01 26.34 11.89
N PHE A 223 -18.79 26.23 11.36
CA PHE A 223 -18.27 27.11 10.32
C PHE A 223 -18.72 26.68 8.93
N PHE A 224 -19.16 27.65 8.13
CA PHE A 224 -19.48 27.45 6.72
C PHE A 224 -18.98 28.63 5.86
N GLY A 225 -18.54 28.32 4.64
CA GLY A 225 -18.18 29.31 3.62
C GLY A 225 -19.36 29.64 2.69
N ARG A 226 -19.13 30.59 1.77
CA ARG A 226 -20.09 30.86 0.69
C ARG A 226 -20.32 29.62 -0.18
N GLY A 227 -21.55 29.40 -0.61
CA GLY A 227 -22.02 28.24 -1.39
C GLY A 227 -22.53 27.07 -0.55
N ALA A 228 -22.37 27.09 0.78
CA ALA A 228 -22.78 26.00 1.66
C ALA A 228 -24.24 26.10 2.14
N MET A 229 -24.85 27.29 2.09
CA MET A 229 -26.22 27.57 2.55
C MET A 229 -27.09 28.11 1.41
N VAL A 230 -28.41 28.03 1.55
CA VAL A 230 -29.32 28.65 0.57
C VAL A 230 -29.12 30.17 0.54
N LYS A 231 -29.19 30.75 -0.66
CA LYS A 231 -28.79 32.13 -0.92
C LYS A 231 -29.36 33.18 0.05
N PRO A 232 -30.67 33.18 0.39
CA PRO A 232 -31.21 34.18 1.33
C PRO A 232 -30.65 34.03 2.75
N PHE A 233 -30.40 32.80 3.20
CA PHE A 233 -29.78 32.54 4.50
C PHE A 233 -28.32 32.98 4.51
N GLU A 234 -27.56 32.61 3.47
CA GLU A 234 -26.16 32.98 3.34
C GLU A 234 -25.99 34.50 3.31
N ASP A 235 -26.74 35.20 2.44
CA ASP A 235 -26.64 36.65 2.28
C ASP A 235 -26.93 37.36 3.62
N ALA A 236 -27.89 36.86 4.40
CA ALA A 236 -28.16 37.36 5.74
C ALA A 236 -27.01 37.05 6.72
N ALA A 237 -26.52 35.81 6.78
CA ALA A 237 -25.46 35.41 7.70
C ALA A 237 -24.13 36.15 7.44
N PHE A 238 -23.79 36.38 6.17
CA PHE A 238 -22.57 37.10 5.79
C PHE A 238 -22.64 38.61 6.01
N ALA A 239 -23.85 39.18 6.09
CA ALA A 239 -24.07 40.59 6.42
C ALA A 239 -24.01 40.91 7.93
N LEU A 240 -24.03 39.89 8.79
CA LEU A 240 -23.98 40.05 10.25
C LEU A 240 -22.54 40.26 10.75
N LYS A 241 -22.44 40.94 11.89
CA LYS A 241 -21.23 41.00 12.73
C LYS A 241 -21.31 39.96 13.86
N PRO A 242 -20.18 39.47 14.40
CA PRO A 242 -20.18 38.56 15.56
C PRO A 242 -21.05 39.09 16.71
N GLY A 243 -21.88 38.23 17.28
CA GLY A 243 -22.88 38.55 18.31
C GLY A 243 -24.19 39.13 17.79
N GLN A 244 -24.31 39.45 16.48
CA GLN A 244 -25.51 40.07 15.92
C GLN A 244 -26.57 39.04 15.54
N LEU A 245 -27.84 39.41 15.76
CA LEU A 245 -29.04 38.70 15.29
C LEU A 245 -29.51 39.25 13.94
N SER A 246 -29.93 38.37 13.03
CA SER A 246 -30.66 38.74 11.83
C SER A 246 -32.09 39.17 12.15
N GLY A 247 -32.75 39.79 11.17
CA GLY A 247 -34.21 39.77 11.11
C GLY A 247 -34.74 38.36 10.85
N VAL A 248 -36.05 38.24 10.68
CA VAL A 248 -36.65 36.99 10.20
C VAL A 248 -36.30 36.83 8.71
N VAL A 249 -35.53 35.79 8.38
CA VAL A 249 -35.05 35.51 7.03
C VAL A 249 -35.94 34.44 6.40
N GLU A 250 -36.53 34.76 5.26
CA GLU A 250 -37.38 33.83 4.52
C GLU A 250 -36.55 32.99 3.54
N THR A 251 -36.78 31.68 3.53
CA THR A 251 -36.21 30.72 2.57
C THR A 251 -37.29 29.76 2.09
N ASP A 252 -36.94 28.86 1.16
CA ASP A 252 -37.86 27.82 0.70
C ASP A 252 -38.24 26.80 1.80
N TYR A 253 -37.48 26.74 2.90
CA TYR A 253 -37.73 25.86 4.05
C TYR A 253 -38.61 26.49 5.15
N GLY A 254 -38.82 27.81 5.09
CA GLY A 254 -39.53 28.56 6.12
C GLY A 254 -38.76 29.78 6.60
N TYR A 255 -38.95 30.12 7.87
CA TYR A 255 -38.46 31.35 8.48
C TYR A 255 -37.33 31.08 9.45
N HIS A 256 -36.23 31.79 9.27
CA HIS A 256 -34.98 31.61 10.02
C HIS A 256 -34.68 32.84 10.87
N ILE A 257 -34.14 32.60 12.06
CA ILE A 257 -33.48 33.63 12.87
C ILE A 257 -32.04 33.19 13.03
N ILE A 258 -31.09 34.01 12.59
CA ILE A 258 -29.67 33.69 12.55
C ILE A 258 -28.96 34.56 13.60
N ARG A 259 -28.05 33.97 14.36
CA ARG A 259 -27.08 34.70 15.17
C ARG A 259 -25.69 34.34 14.69
N LEU A 260 -24.87 35.33 14.39
CA LEU A 260 -23.48 35.09 14.05
C LEU A 260 -22.64 35.00 15.33
N GLU A 261 -21.84 33.95 15.47
CA GLU A 261 -20.96 33.75 16.62
C GLU A 261 -19.54 34.22 16.31
N GLU A 262 -18.97 33.77 15.19
CA GLU A 262 -17.58 34.03 14.84
C GLU A 262 -17.40 34.20 13.32
N ILE A 263 -16.40 35.01 12.95
CA ILE A 263 -15.88 35.14 11.59
C ILE A 263 -14.45 34.63 11.60
N ARG A 264 -14.11 33.69 10.70
CA ARG A 264 -12.71 33.29 10.47
C ARG A 264 -12.40 33.25 8.97
N GLY A 265 -11.13 33.37 8.61
CA GLY A 265 -10.73 33.48 7.20
C GLY A 265 -11.08 34.85 6.59
N GLY A 266 -11.12 34.95 5.26
CA GLY A 266 -11.39 36.20 4.54
C GLY A 266 -10.20 37.18 4.48
N GLY A 267 -9.11 36.88 5.18
CA GLY A 267 -7.85 37.61 5.09
C GLY A 267 -6.93 37.03 4.01
N VAL A 268 -6.26 37.92 3.27
CA VAL A 268 -5.05 37.57 2.51
C VAL A 268 -3.95 37.30 3.54
N LYS A 269 -3.31 36.12 3.52
CA LYS A 269 -2.09 35.87 4.32
C LYS A 269 -1.17 37.06 4.10
N SER A 270 -0.68 37.70 5.15
CA SER A 270 0.15 38.89 4.97
C SER A 270 1.42 38.55 4.17
N PHE A 271 2.04 39.57 3.57
CA PHE A 271 3.32 39.40 2.87
C PHE A 271 4.34 38.65 3.75
N ASP A 272 4.45 39.01 5.04
CA ASP A 272 5.40 38.37 5.95
C ASP A 272 5.09 36.88 6.21
N GLN A 273 3.80 36.51 6.24
CA GLN A 273 3.36 35.12 6.40
C GLN A 273 3.57 34.30 5.12
N ALA A 274 3.38 34.90 3.95
CA ALA A 274 3.54 34.24 2.65
C ALA A 274 5.00 34.23 2.16
N LYS A 275 5.85 35.16 2.65
CA LYS A 275 7.25 35.31 2.25
C LYS A 275 8.06 34.00 2.23
N PRO A 276 8.06 33.13 3.28
CA PRO A 276 8.84 31.90 3.24
C PRO A 276 8.35 30.90 2.20
N GLU A 277 7.03 30.78 2.03
CA GLU A 277 6.39 29.91 1.02
C GLU A 277 6.76 30.37 -0.39
N ILE A 278 6.63 31.67 -0.66
CA ILE A 278 6.97 32.28 -1.96
C ILE A 278 8.47 32.17 -2.25
N ALA A 279 9.33 32.44 -1.26
CA ALA A 279 10.77 32.31 -1.43
C ALA A 279 11.16 30.88 -1.81
N GLN A 280 10.55 29.87 -1.19
CA GLN A 280 10.79 28.46 -1.53
C GLN A 280 10.28 28.11 -2.93
N GLU A 281 9.09 28.58 -3.32
CA GLU A 281 8.53 28.39 -4.66
C GLU A 281 9.42 29.02 -5.74
N LEU A 282 9.88 30.26 -5.52
CA LEU A 282 10.77 30.98 -6.44
C LEU A 282 12.14 30.30 -6.52
N LYS A 283 12.70 29.81 -5.41
CA LYS A 283 13.94 29.01 -5.41
C LYS A 283 13.78 27.73 -6.22
N ARG A 284 12.70 26.98 -6.00
CA ARG A 284 12.43 25.74 -6.74
C ARG A 284 12.23 26.00 -8.23
N THR A 285 11.50 27.06 -8.58
CA THR A 285 11.28 27.45 -9.98
C THR A 285 12.58 27.90 -10.65
N GLY A 286 13.38 28.72 -9.95
CA GLY A 286 14.71 29.13 -10.41
C GLY A 286 15.65 27.95 -10.59
N ALA A 287 15.65 26.99 -9.66
CA ALA A 287 16.44 25.77 -9.75
C ALA A 287 16.00 24.89 -10.91
N ALA A 288 14.69 24.74 -11.15
CA ALA A 288 14.16 23.99 -12.27
C ALA A 288 14.55 24.62 -13.62
N LYS A 289 14.45 25.95 -13.73
CA LYS A 289 14.92 26.69 -14.91
C LYS A 289 16.42 26.50 -15.12
N ARG A 290 17.21 26.67 -14.05
CA ARG A 290 18.66 26.52 -14.11
C ARG A 290 19.08 25.11 -14.51
N TYR A 291 18.41 24.09 -13.96
CA TYR A 291 18.63 22.69 -14.31
C TYR A 291 18.41 22.47 -15.82
N ALA A 292 17.27 22.94 -16.35
CA ALA A 292 16.94 22.80 -17.76
C ALA A 292 17.97 23.49 -18.68
N GLU A 293 18.53 24.62 -18.25
CA GLU A 293 19.57 25.34 -19.01
C GLU A 293 20.91 24.59 -19.05
N ILE A 294 21.28 23.87 -17.98
CA ILE A 294 22.63 23.31 -17.85
C ILE A 294 22.72 21.81 -18.00
N ALA A 295 21.62 21.04 -17.91
CA ALA A 295 21.63 19.58 -17.94
C ALA A 295 22.38 19.01 -19.15
N ASP A 296 22.04 19.47 -20.36
CA ASP A 296 22.71 19.01 -21.60
C ASP A 296 24.19 19.40 -21.62
N SER A 297 24.49 20.66 -21.25
CA SER A 297 25.86 21.14 -21.24
C SER A 297 26.72 20.44 -20.17
N PHE A 298 26.13 20.04 -19.05
CA PHE A 298 26.77 19.26 -18.00
C PHE A 298 27.18 17.90 -18.54
N GLY A 299 26.26 17.20 -19.22
CA GLY A 299 26.54 15.95 -19.93
C GLY A 299 27.70 16.08 -20.92
N ASN A 300 27.68 17.12 -21.76
CA ASN A 300 28.76 17.37 -22.71
C ASN A 300 30.10 17.65 -22.01
N THR A 301 30.08 18.46 -20.95
CA THR A 301 31.31 18.85 -20.24
C THR A 301 31.98 17.63 -19.56
N VAL A 302 31.21 16.76 -18.90
CA VAL A 302 31.78 15.57 -18.25
C VAL A 302 32.30 14.55 -19.27
N TYR A 303 31.71 14.50 -20.46
CA TYR A 303 32.16 13.66 -21.57
C TYR A 303 33.43 14.20 -22.25
N GLU A 304 33.50 15.51 -22.51
CA GLU A 304 34.66 16.17 -23.13
C GLU A 304 35.88 16.25 -22.21
N GLN A 305 35.69 16.17 -20.89
CA GLN A 305 36.74 16.20 -19.87
C GLN A 305 36.87 14.85 -19.17
N PRO A 306 37.20 13.76 -19.88
CA PRO A 306 37.05 12.40 -19.37
C PRO A 306 37.92 12.09 -18.14
N ASP A 307 39.02 12.81 -17.94
CA ASP A 307 40.01 12.49 -16.91
C ASP A 307 39.77 13.21 -15.57
N SER A 308 38.80 14.12 -15.50
CA SER A 308 38.50 14.85 -14.26
C SER A 308 37.08 15.41 -14.23
N LEU A 309 36.43 15.34 -13.07
CA LEU A 309 35.16 16.03 -12.83
C LEU A 309 35.34 17.50 -12.43
N LYS A 310 36.56 17.94 -12.10
CA LYS A 310 36.82 19.31 -11.62
C LYS A 310 36.37 20.42 -12.58
N PRO A 311 36.58 20.33 -13.91
CA PRO A 311 36.11 21.36 -14.83
C PRO A 311 34.59 21.54 -14.82
N ALA A 312 33.83 20.44 -14.75
CA ALA A 312 32.37 20.49 -14.61
C ALA A 312 31.96 21.03 -13.23
N ALA A 313 32.64 20.61 -12.17
CA ALA A 313 32.41 21.11 -10.81
C ALA A 313 32.55 22.63 -10.75
N ASP A 314 33.65 23.18 -11.28
CA ASP A 314 33.94 24.62 -11.27
C ASP A 314 32.98 25.40 -12.17
N LYS A 315 32.69 24.89 -13.39
CA LYS A 315 31.79 25.54 -14.37
C LYS A 315 30.35 25.66 -13.86
N TYR A 316 29.85 24.63 -13.20
CA TYR A 316 28.46 24.56 -12.70
C TYR A 316 28.33 24.84 -11.20
N LYS A 317 29.46 25.15 -10.53
CA LYS A 317 29.55 25.38 -9.08
C LYS A 317 28.96 24.21 -8.28
N LEU A 318 29.21 22.99 -8.72
CA LEU A 318 28.75 21.77 -8.06
C LEU A 318 29.81 21.28 -7.07
N ALA A 319 29.36 20.68 -5.96
CA ALA A 319 30.25 20.08 -4.98
C ALA A 319 30.82 18.75 -5.52
N LEU A 320 32.14 18.62 -5.54
CA LEU A 320 32.83 17.35 -5.79
C LEU A 320 32.78 16.49 -4.53
N ARG A 321 32.00 15.41 -4.57
CA ARG A 321 31.77 14.51 -3.44
C ARG A 321 32.60 13.25 -3.60
N GLN A 322 32.92 12.56 -2.50
CA GLN A 322 33.62 11.28 -2.48
C GLN A 322 32.80 10.21 -1.78
N SER A 323 32.95 8.95 -2.22
CA SER A 323 32.29 7.80 -1.60
C SER A 323 33.23 7.02 -0.67
N GLU A 324 32.63 6.26 0.24
CA GLU A 324 33.28 5.08 0.82
C GLU A 324 33.45 3.96 -0.22
N TRP A 325 34.01 2.82 0.17
CA TRP A 325 34.10 1.65 -0.70
C TRP A 325 32.71 1.16 -1.11
N VAL A 326 32.44 1.18 -2.41
CA VAL A 326 31.24 0.66 -3.04
C VAL A 326 31.59 -0.69 -3.65
N ALA A 327 30.86 -1.75 -3.27
CA ALA A 327 31.04 -3.08 -3.85
C ALA A 327 30.02 -3.31 -4.98
N LYS A 328 30.43 -4.02 -6.04
CA LYS A 328 29.64 -4.25 -7.26
C LYS A 328 28.23 -4.77 -7.04
N ASP A 329 28.08 -5.67 -6.08
CA ASP A 329 26.83 -6.36 -5.77
C ASP A 329 26.22 -5.94 -4.41
N ALA A 330 26.67 -4.80 -3.85
CA ALA A 330 26.14 -4.31 -2.59
C ALA A 330 24.67 -3.89 -2.72
N LYS A 331 23.87 -4.27 -1.73
CA LYS A 331 22.44 -3.94 -1.65
C LYS A 331 22.20 -2.87 -0.59
N GLY A 332 21.15 -2.07 -0.79
CA GLY A 332 20.73 -1.06 0.20
C GLY A 332 21.68 0.13 0.33
N LEU A 333 22.48 0.42 -0.71
CA LEU A 333 23.34 1.60 -0.73
C LEU A 333 22.51 2.90 -0.76
N PRO A 334 23.02 4.04 -0.25
CA PRO A 334 22.36 5.33 -0.39
C PRO A 334 22.47 5.86 -1.84
N ALA A 335 21.64 6.84 -2.19
CA ALA A 335 21.79 7.57 -3.46
C ALA A 335 23.18 8.24 -3.54
N PRO A 336 23.83 8.26 -4.72
CA PRO A 336 23.32 7.79 -6.01
C PRO A 336 23.55 6.29 -6.29
N PHE A 337 24.18 5.54 -5.38
CA PHE A 337 24.59 4.14 -5.59
C PHE A 337 23.46 3.12 -5.46
N ASN A 338 22.25 3.54 -5.11
CA ASN A 338 21.04 2.73 -5.19
C ASN A 338 20.48 2.59 -6.62
N ASN A 339 21.07 3.27 -7.61
CA ASN A 339 20.62 3.25 -8.99
C ASN A 339 21.41 2.21 -9.82
N GLU A 340 20.70 1.30 -10.50
CA GLU A 340 21.33 0.23 -11.29
C GLU A 340 22.18 0.73 -12.45
N LYS A 341 21.79 1.84 -13.10
CA LYS A 341 22.56 2.44 -14.20
C LYS A 341 23.88 3.01 -13.67
N VAL A 342 23.87 3.62 -12.49
CA VAL A 342 25.08 4.10 -11.81
C VAL A 342 26.01 2.93 -11.52
N MET A 343 25.51 1.86 -10.92
CA MET A 343 26.32 0.67 -10.62
C MET A 343 26.90 0.05 -11.89
N THR A 344 26.12 -0.04 -12.97
CA THR A 344 26.58 -0.57 -14.25
C THR A 344 27.70 0.27 -14.84
N ALA A 345 27.54 1.60 -14.88
CA ALA A 345 28.53 2.51 -15.43
C ALA A 345 29.83 2.52 -14.60
N LEU A 346 29.69 2.44 -13.28
CA LEU A 346 30.81 2.56 -12.34
C LEU A 346 31.79 1.38 -12.41
N PHE A 347 31.27 0.18 -12.69
CA PHE A 347 32.06 -1.03 -12.86
C PHE A 347 32.31 -1.39 -14.34
N SER A 348 32.13 -0.42 -15.26
CA SER A 348 32.50 -0.57 -16.66
C SER A 348 34.02 -0.55 -16.84
N ALA A 349 34.51 -1.16 -17.93
CA ALA A 349 35.94 -1.17 -18.22
C ALA A 349 36.52 0.26 -18.35
N ASP A 350 35.80 1.21 -18.93
CA ASP A 350 36.27 2.59 -19.06
C ASP A 350 36.38 3.30 -17.70
N ALA A 351 35.41 3.10 -16.81
CA ALA A 351 35.45 3.69 -15.48
C ALA A 351 36.56 3.07 -14.62
N VAL A 352 36.67 1.73 -14.61
CA VAL A 352 37.59 1.01 -13.73
C VAL A 352 39.03 1.00 -14.25
N LYS A 353 39.23 0.63 -15.53
CA LYS A 353 40.56 0.48 -16.15
C LYS A 353 41.11 1.81 -16.62
N ASN A 354 40.29 2.62 -17.30
CA ASN A 354 40.72 3.87 -17.91
C ASN A 354 40.51 5.09 -17.01
N ARG A 355 39.88 4.92 -15.83
CA ARG A 355 39.63 5.99 -14.85
C ARG A 355 38.90 7.20 -15.44
N ARG A 356 38.04 6.94 -16.42
CA ARG A 356 37.24 7.97 -17.09
C ARG A 356 36.01 8.32 -16.27
N ASN A 357 35.55 9.57 -16.41
CA ASN A 357 34.23 9.98 -15.98
C ASN A 357 33.17 9.07 -16.64
N THR A 358 32.14 8.71 -15.89
CA THR A 358 30.92 8.18 -16.49
C THR A 358 30.21 9.28 -17.28
N GLU A 359 29.37 8.88 -18.22
CA GLU A 359 28.35 9.77 -18.77
C GLU A 359 27.49 10.39 -17.66
N ALA A 360 26.75 11.45 -17.99
CA ALA A 360 25.72 11.98 -17.10
C ALA A 360 24.53 11.01 -17.05
N ILE A 361 24.40 10.32 -15.93
CA ILE A 361 23.37 9.31 -15.70
C ILE A 361 22.16 9.96 -15.06
N ASP A 362 21.00 9.79 -15.69
CA ASP A 362 19.72 10.24 -15.14
C ASP A 362 19.26 9.35 -13.98
N LEU A 363 19.11 9.96 -12.81
CA LEU A 363 18.63 9.34 -11.58
C LEU A 363 17.10 9.39 -11.45
N GLY A 364 16.41 10.09 -12.36
CA GLY A 364 15.02 10.50 -12.18
C GLY A 364 14.90 11.73 -11.26
N ASN A 365 13.68 12.24 -11.10
CA ASN A 365 13.37 13.41 -10.26
C ASN A 365 14.24 14.65 -10.59
N ASN A 366 14.59 14.84 -11.86
CA ASN A 366 15.42 15.94 -12.35
C ASN A 366 16.79 16.00 -11.65
N ALA A 367 17.47 14.86 -11.61
CA ALA A 367 18.84 14.76 -11.13
C ALA A 367 19.72 13.95 -12.09
N LEU A 368 20.90 14.50 -12.41
CA LEU A 368 21.97 13.81 -13.15
C LEU A 368 23.15 13.56 -12.24
N VAL A 369 23.85 12.46 -12.44
CA VAL A 369 25.13 12.17 -11.77
C VAL A 369 26.19 11.78 -12.77
N SER A 370 27.42 12.26 -12.56
CA SER A 370 28.61 11.73 -13.24
C SER A 370 29.64 11.38 -12.17
N LEU A 371 30.28 10.21 -12.32
CA LEU A 371 31.18 9.63 -11.34
C LEU A 371 32.52 9.32 -11.98
N ARG A 372 33.58 9.27 -11.18
CA ARG A 372 34.90 8.84 -11.60
C ARG A 372 35.53 7.96 -10.54
N VAL A 373 36.06 6.81 -10.95
CA VAL A 373 36.69 5.87 -10.04
C VAL A 373 38.06 6.39 -9.61
N VAL A 374 38.29 6.58 -8.31
CA VAL A 374 39.58 7.04 -7.76
C VAL A 374 40.45 5.88 -7.27
N GLU A 375 39.85 4.86 -6.66
CA GLU A 375 40.53 3.64 -6.22
C GLU A 375 39.73 2.41 -6.67
N HIS A 376 40.42 1.30 -6.95
CA HIS A 376 39.79 0.04 -7.38
C HIS A 376 40.45 -1.14 -6.65
N LYS A 377 39.63 -2.10 -6.22
CA LYS A 377 40.05 -3.39 -5.68
C LYS A 377 39.38 -4.49 -6.48
N ASP A 378 40.20 -5.33 -7.10
CA ASP A 378 39.73 -6.50 -7.85
C ASP A 378 38.96 -7.46 -6.95
N ALA A 379 38.03 -8.20 -7.55
CA ALA A 379 37.42 -9.34 -6.87
C ALA A 379 38.51 -10.36 -6.51
N ALA A 380 38.56 -10.75 -5.24
CA ALA A 380 39.58 -11.65 -4.72
C ALA A 380 38.93 -12.70 -3.84
N VAL A 381 39.37 -13.96 -3.99
CA VAL A 381 38.98 -15.00 -3.05
C VAL A 381 39.79 -14.83 -1.78
N ARG A 382 39.12 -14.69 -0.64
CA ARG A 382 39.79 -14.60 0.66
C ARG A 382 40.67 -15.83 0.87
N PRO A 383 41.95 -15.68 1.25
CA PRO A 383 42.86 -16.80 1.47
C PRO A 383 42.30 -17.83 2.45
N PHE A 384 42.60 -19.12 2.20
CA PHE A 384 42.14 -20.22 3.05
C PHE A 384 42.44 -19.98 4.53
N GLU A 385 43.64 -19.51 4.87
CA GLU A 385 44.04 -19.25 6.26
C GLU A 385 43.14 -18.23 6.98
N GLU A 386 42.57 -17.25 6.25
CA GLU A 386 41.65 -16.27 6.85
C GLU A 386 40.25 -16.83 7.13
N VAL A 387 39.82 -17.83 6.35
CA VAL A 387 38.46 -18.39 6.42
C VAL A 387 38.43 -19.77 7.07
N ARG A 388 39.59 -20.40 7.27
CA ARG A 388 39.74 -21.76 7.79
C ARG A 388 38.96 -22.00 9.08
N ALA A 389 39.16 -21.15 10.09
CA ALA A 389 38.51 -21.31 11.38
C ALA A 389 36.97 -21.24 11.27
N ALA A 390 36.45 -20.34 10.44
CA ALA A 390 35.01 -20.22 10.20
C ALA A 390 34.45 -21.45 9.44
N ILE A 391 35.21 -21.98 8.49
CA ILE A 391 34.85 -23.21 7.78
C ILE A 391 34.83 -24.41 8.73
N GLU A 392 35.88 -24.59 9.55
CA GLU A 392 35.96 -25.67 10.54
C GLU A 392 34.81 -25.59 11.55
N GLN A 393 34.47 -24.39 12.02
CA GLN A 393 33.31 -24.19 12.88
C GLN A 393 32.00 -24.61 12.19
N LYS A 394 31.74 -24.12 10.97
CA LYS A 394 30.55 -24.46 10.18
C LYS A 394 30.42 -25.97 9.97
N LEU A 395 31.51 -26.63 9.57
CA LEU A 395 31.52 -28.08 9.36
C LEU A 395 31.29 -28.84 10.66
N THR A 396 31.87 -28.36 11.77
CA THR A 396 31.66 -28.96 13.10
C THR A 396 30.19 -28.90 13.50
N GLU A 397 29.55 -27.74 13.33
CA GLU A 397 28.12 -27.58 13.60
C GLU A 397 27.26 -28.48 12.72
N GLN A 398 27.58 -28.60 11.43
CA GLN A 398 26.86 -29.47 10.50
C GLN A 398 26.96 -30.95 10.87
N GLU A 399 28.16 -31.44 11.21
CA GLU A 399 28.34 -32.82 11.66
C GLU A 399 27.67 -33.07 13.01
N ALA A 400 27.70 -32.11 13.93
CA ALA A 400 26.98 -32.21 15.19
C ALA A 400 25.46 -32.33 14.99
N ILE A 401 24.88 -31.62 14.01
CA ILE A 401 23.46 -31.76 13.63
C ILE A 401 23.19 -33.16 13.06
N LYS A 402 24.10 -33.72 12.24
CA LYS A 402 23.96 -35.09 11.72
C LYS A 402 23.99 -36.13 12.83
N LEU A 403 24.87 -35.97 13.82
CA LEU A 403 24.91 -36.84 15.00
C LEU A 403 23.62 -36.73 15.82
N ALA A 404 23.15 -35.51 16.12
CA ALA A 404 21.89 -35.29 16.81
C ALA A 404 20.69 -35.93 16.06
N THR A 405 20.71 -35.85 14.73
CA THR A 405 19.69 -36.45 13.87
C THR A 405 19.69 -37.98 13.98
N LYS A 406 20.87 -38.60 13.82
CA LYS A 406 21.02 -40.05 13.93
C LYS A 406 20.59 -40.57 15.31
N ASP A 407 20.97 -39.87 16.37
CA ASP A 407 20.59 -40.20 17.74
C ASP A 407 19.09 -40.07 17.97
N GLY A 408 18.48 -38.96 17.50
CA GLY A 408 17.05 -38.73 17.62
C GLY A 408 16.22 -39.77 16.86
N GLU A 409 16.65 -40.15 15.66
CA GLU A 409 16.02 -41.22 14.87
C GLU A 409 16.13 -42.57 15.59
N ALA A 410 17.30 -42.91 16.14
CA ALA A 410 17.48 -44.12 16.93
C ALA A 410 16.61 -44.13 18.20
N MET A 411 16.45 -42.98 18.88
CA MET A 411 15.56 -42.85 20.04
C MET A 411 14.09 -43.03 19.66
N ILE A 412 13.65 -42.50 18.52
CA ILE A 412 12.29 -42.69 17.99
C ILE A 412 12.02 -44.17 17.73
N GLU A 413 12.97 -44.90 17.14
CA GLU A 413 12.81 -46.33 16.88
C GLU A 413 12.69 -47.14 18.17
N LYS A 414 13.46 -46.82 19.21
CA LYS A 414 13.32 -47.43 20.54
C LYS A 414 11.96 -47.14 21.17
N LEU A 415 11.53 -45.87 21.12
CA LEU A 415 10.23 -45.43 21.64
C LEU A 415 9.07 -46.15 20.93
N ARG A 416 9.16 -46.37 19.61
CA ARG A 416 8.16 -47.11 18.83
C ARG A 416 8.06 -48.59 19.22
N LYS A 417 9.16 -49.19 19.70
CA LYS A 417 9.19 -50.57 20.21
C LYS A 417 8.76 -50.69 21.66
N GLY A 418 8.46 -49.57 22.33
CA GLY A 418 8.11 -49.54 23.76
C GLY A 418 9.32 -49.66 24.69
N GLU A 419 10.55 -49.48 24.18
CA GLU A 419 11.76 -49.47 25.00
C GLU A 419 11.88 -48.17 25.81
N THR A 420 12.50 -48.25 26.99
CA THR A 420 12.76 -47.09 27.84
C THR A 420 13.95 -46.28 27.32
N VAL A 421 13.76 -44.95 27.21
CA VAL A 421 14.82 -43.98 26.92
C VAL A 421 14.79 -42.87 27.97
N ASP A 422 15.96 -42.32 28.35
CA ASP A 422 16.03 -41.17 29.26
C ASP A 422 15.69 -39.86 28.53
N ALA A 423 14.42 -39.74 28.14
CA ALA A 423 13.92 -38.59 27.40
C ALA A 423 13.66 -37.39 28.31
N LYS A 424 14.12 -36.21 27.89
CA LYS A 424 13.83 -34.93 28.57
C LYS A 424 12.68 -34.21 27.86
N TRP A 425 11.47 -34.72 28.04
CA TRP A 425 10.26 -34.11 27.47
C TRP A 425 9.99 -32.74 28.08
N GLY A 426 9.77 -31.74 27.23
CA GLY A 426 9.20 -30.47 27.64
C GLY A 426 7.71 -30.58 28.00
N GLN A 427 7.11 -29.44 28.34
CA GLN A 427 5.68 -29.36 28.62
C GLN A 427 4.85 -29.82 27.41
N SER A 428 3.86 -30.68 27.65
CA SER A 428 2.89 -31.09 26.63
C SER A 428 1.89 -29.98 26.38
N GLY A 429 1.49 -29.81 25.12
CA GLY A 429 0.46 -28.84 24.75
C GLY A 429 -0.30 -29.21 23.48
N ALA A 430 -1.55 -28.78 23.43
CA ALA A 430 -2.42 -28.91 22.27
C ALA A 430 -1.96 -27.99 21.13
N VAL A 431 -1.58 -28.57 20.00
CA VAL A 431 -1.22 -27.85 18.78
C VAL A 431 -2.15 -28.23 17.63
N SER A 432 -2.47 -27.30 16.74
CA SER A 432 -3.23 -27.56 15.50
C SER A 432 -2.55 -26.90 14.29
N ARG A 433 -2.99 -27.24 13.07
CA ARG A 433 -2.47 -26.58 11.85
C ARG A 433 -2.77 -25.07 11.83
N GLY A 434 -3.90 -24.67 12.41
CA GLY A 434 -4.28 -23.26 12.56
C GLY A 434 -3.67 -22.56 13.79
N LYS A 435 -3.26 -23.33 14.81
CA LYS A 435 -2.64 -22.82 16.06
C LYS A 435 -1.43 -23.69 16.41
N PRO A 436 -0.27 -23.47 15.75
CA PRO A 436 0.89 -24.36 15.88
C PRO A 436 1.62 -24.22 17.23
N GLY A 437 1.27 -23.21 18.04
CA GLY A 437 1.97 -22.92 19.28
C GLY A 437 3.45 -22.60 19.03
N PRO A 438 4.39 -23.13 19.84
CA PRO A 438 5.82 -22.84 19.70
C PRO A 438 6.53 -23.64 18.58
N LEU A 439 5.80 -24.45 17.81
CA LEU A 439 6.41 -25.33 16.81
C LEU A 439 6.74 -24.58 15.50
N PRO A 440 8.00 -24.65 15.01
CA PRO A 440 8.34 -24.23 13.65
C PRO A 440 7.58 -25.05 12.59
N LEU A 441 7.48 -24.51 11.36
CA LEU A 441 6.68 -25.11 10.29
C LEU A 441 7.05 -26.58 9.99
N ASP A 442 8.34 -26.91 9.93
CA ASP A 442 8.77 -28.28 9.62
C ASP A 442 8.52 -29.25 10.77
N ALA A 443 8.59 -28.79 12.02
CA ALA A 443 8.17 -29.54 13.20
C ALA A 443 6.67 -29.83 13.19
N LEU A 444 5.86 -28.81 12.88
CA LEU A 444 4.42 -28.96 12.73
C LEU A 444 4.07 -30.00 11.65
N LYS A 445 4.73 -29.93 10.48
CA LYS A 445 4.55 -30.91 9.41
C LYS A 445 4.93 -32.31 9.86
N ALA A 446 6.06 -32.50 10.55
CA ALA A 446 6.49 -33.80 11.05
C ALA A 446 5.47 -34.41 12.03
N VAL A 447 5.02 -33.61 13.00
CA VAL A 447 3.99 -33.98 13.98
C VAL A 447 2.70 -34.43 13.31
N PHE A 448 2.22 -33.69 12.31
CA PHE A 448 0.94 -33.96 11.65
C PHE A 448 1.00 -35.02 10.53
N ARG A 449 2.20 -35.35 10.05
CA ARG A 449 2.44 -36.50 9.15
C ARG A 449 2.60 -37.81 9.91
N ALA A 450 2.92 -37.76 11.20
CA ALA A 450 3.09 -38.95 12.00
C ALA A 450 1.82 -39.81 12.01
N PRO A 451 1.93 -41.14 11.82
CA PRO A 451 0.81 -42.05 11.96
C PRO A 451 0.36 -42.08 13.43
N VAL A 452 -0.96 -42.02 13.64
CA VAL A 452 -1.60 -41.91 14.97
C VAL A 452 -2.64 -43.01 15.20
N ASP A 453 -2.53 -44.11 14.45
CA ASP A 453 -3.30 -45.34 14.65
C ASP A 453 -2.96 -46.02 15.99
N LYS A 454 -1.73 -45.80 16.50
CA LYS A 454 -1.28 -46.21 17.83
C LYS A 454 -0.71 -45.02 18.58
N LEU A 455 -1.09 -44.89 19.86
CA LEU A 455 -0.63 -43.81 20.73
C LEU A 455 0.07 -44.37 21.98
N PRO A 456 1.11 -43.69 22.51
CA PRO A 456 1.71 -42.46 21.98
C PRO A 456 2.42 -42.69 20.64
N ALA A 457 2.31 -41.72 19.72
CA ALA A 457 3.02 -41.73 18.45
C ALA A 457 4.27 -40.85 18.52
N TYR A 458 5.28 -41.19 17.73
CA TYR A 458 6.58 -40.51 17.76
C TYR A 458 7.03 -40.07 16.36
N SER A 459 7.51 -38.83 16.28
CA SER A 459 8.10 -38.25 15.08
C SER A 459 9.31 -37.40 15.45
N GLY A 460 10.12 -37.05 14.45
CA GLY A 460 11.23 -36.13 14.66
C GLY A 460 11.54 -35.33 13.41
N VAL A 461 12.27 -34.24 13.60
CA VAL A 461 12.74 -33.39 12.51
C VAL A 461 14.07 -32.74 12.87
N SER A 462 14.94 -32.58 11.88
CA SER A 462 16.11 -31.72 12.01
C SER A 462 15.65 -30.26 12.04
N VAL A 463 16.17 -29.49 12.99
CA VAL A 463 15.90 -28.06 13.12
C VAL A 463 17.15 -27.30 12.65
N PRO A 464 17.09 -26.60 11.50
CA PRO A 464 18.25 -25.92 10.93
C PRO A 464 18.96 -25.02 11.94
N GLY A 465 20.28 -25.20 12.07
CA GLY A 465 21.14 -24.43 12.98
C GLY A 465 20.93 -24.71 14.48
N LYS A 466 20.06 -25.66 14.86
CA LYS A 466 19.75 -25.95 16.28
C LYS A 466 20.01 -27.39 16.69
N GLY A 467 19.81 -28.37 15.81
CA GLY A 467 19.98 -29.80 16.13
C GLY A 467 18.81 -30.64 15.65
N TYR A 468 18.34 -31.57 16.48
CA TYR A 468 17.19 -32.42 16.18
C TYR A 468 16.12 -32.29 17.26
N ALA A 469 14.85 -32.45 16.90
CA ALA A 469 13.73 -32.45 17.83
C ALA A 469 12.93 -33.75 17.70
N VAL A 470 12.68 -34.40 18.83
CA VAL A 470 11.80 -35.57 18.94
C VAL A 470 10.47 -35.11 19.53
N PHE A 471 9.37 -35.61 18.98
CA PHE A 471 8.02 -35.29 19.39
C PHE A 471 7.31 -36.55 19.87
N LYS A 472 6.65 -36.44 21.02
CA LYS A 472 5.68 -37.41 21.52
C LYS A 472 4.29 -36.85 21.33
N ILE A 473 3.47 -37.54 20.56
CA ILE A 473 2.06 -37.26 20.35
C ILE A 473 1.29 -38.15 21.33
N ALA A 474 0.77 -37.55 22.39
CA ALA A 474 0.09 -38.28 23.45
C ALA A 474 -1.38 -38.58 23.09
N SER A 475 -2.07 -37.62 22.47
CA SER A 475 -3.46 -37.75 22.08
C SER A 475 -3.77 -36.96 20.80
N VAL A 476 -4.87 -37.33 20.13
CA VAL A 476 -5.42 -36.63 18.96
C VAL A 476 -6.87 -36.31 19.22
N THR A 477 -7.23 -35.04 19.08
CA THR A 477 -8.59 -34.53 19.21
C THR A 477 -9.07 -34.04 17.85
N LYS A 478 -10.14 -34.63 17.33
CA LYS A 478 -10.79 -34.21 16.09
C LYS A 478 -12.13 -33.55 16.44
N PRO A 479 -12.18 -32.21 16.51
CA PRO A 479 -13.43 -31.54 16.84
C PRO A 479 -14.45 -31.73 15.71
N GLN A 480 -15.73 -31.82 16.09
CA GLN A 480 -16.81 -31.75 15.12
C GLN A 480 -17.06 -30.29 14.76
N VAL A 481 -17.13 -30.00 13.46
CA VAL A 481 -17.46 -28.67 12.96
C VAL A 481 -18.94 -28.41 13.21
N ALA A 482 -19.27 -27.41 14.04
CA ALA A 482 -20.65 -27.04 14.33
C ALA A 482 -21.42 -26.70 13.04
N ALA A 483 -22.73 -27.01 12.98
CA ALA A 483 -23.54 -26.81 11.78
C ALA A 483 -23.66 -25.33 11.38
N ASP A 484 -23.64 -24.43 12.37
CA ASP A 484 -23.71 -22.98 12.25
C ASP A 484 -22.34 -22.29 12.22
N ASP A 485 -21.25 -23.04 12.10
CA ASP A 485 -19.90 -22.46 12.04
C ASP A 485 -19.78 -21.49 10.85
N PRO A 486 -19.52 -20.19 11.08
CA PRO A 486 -19.50 -19.18 10.02
C PRO A 486 -18.40 -19.45 8.98
N ARG A 487 -17.36 -20.23 9.32
CA ARG A 487 -16.28 -20.61 8.42
C ARG A 487 -16.76 -21.56 7.31
N ARG A 488 -17.82 -22.35 7.53
CA ARG A 488 -18.36 -23.26 6.51
C ARG A 488 -18.74 -22.50 5.24
N LYS A 489 -19.50 -21.41 5.38
CA LYS A 489 -19.94 -20.58 4.25
C LYS A 489 -18.76 -19.91 3.55
N SER A 490 -17.89 -19.26 4.31
CA SER A 490 -16.71 -18.58 3.75
C SER A 490 -15.81 -19.52 2.97
N LEU A 491 -15.56 -20.73 3.49
CA LEU A 491 -14.69 -21.71 2.83
C LEU A 491 -15.36 -22.32 1.59
N ALA A 492 -16.67 -22.60 1.66
CA ALA A 492 -17.44 -23.07 0.51
C ALA A 492 -17.38 -22.05 -0.64
N GLU A 493 -17.58 -20.76 -0.35
CA GLU A 493 -17.50 -19.70 -1.35
C GLU A 493 -16.09 -19.54 -1.94
N GLN A 494 -15.04 -19.70 -1.12
CA GLN A 494 -13.66 -19.68 -1.61
C GLN A 494 -13.38 -20.84 -2.56
N TYR A 495 -13.74 -22.07 -2.18
CA TYR A 495 -13.55 -23.26 -3.01
C TYR A 495 -14.40 -23.21 -4.28
N GLN A 496 -15.61 -22.66 -4.20
CA GLN A 496 -16.49 -22.50 -5.34
C GLN A 496 -15.87 -21.57 -6.38
N ARG A 497 -15.22 -20.47 -5.95
CA ARG A 497 -14.50 -19.58 -6.87
C ARG A 497 -13.33 -20.29 -7.55
N LEU A 498 -12.53 -21.04 -6.80
CA LEU A 498 -11.39 -21.79 -7.36
C LEU A 498 -11.84 -22.82 -8.39
N LEU A 499 -12.88 -23.61 -8.07
CA LEU A 499 -13.45 -24.58 -9.00
C LEU A 499 -14.09 -23.89 -10.23
N ALA A 500 -14.78 -22.77 -10.03
CA ALA A 500 -15.36 -22.00 -11.13
C ALA A 500 -14.31 -21.48 -12.12
N GLU A 501 -13.15 -21.04 -11.62
CA GLU A 501 -12.01 -20.63 -12.44
C GLU A 501 -11.41 -21.81 -13.21
N GLU A 502 -11.28 -22.96 -12.57
CA GLU A 502 -10.80 -24.20 -13.20
C GLU A 502 -11.76 -24.70 -14.29
N ASP A 503 -13.07 -24.76 -14.00
CA ASP A 503 -14.12 -25.14 -14.94
C ASP A 503 -14.16 -24.20 -16.16
N LEU A 504 -14.03 -22.89 -15.92
CA LEU A 504 -13.98 -21.91 -17.00
C LEU A 504 -12.73 -22.11 -17.87
N ARG A 505 -11.57 -22.36 -17.26
CA ARG A 505 -10.33 -22.66 -17.98
C ARG A 505 -10.50 -23.93 -18.83
N ALA A 506 -11.03 -25.00 -18.25
CA ALA A 506 -11.29 -26.26 -18.94
C ALA A 506 -12.28 -26.08 -20.10
N TYR A 507 -13.37 -25.32 -19.89
CA TYR A 507 -14.33 -24.98 -20.93
C TYR A 507 -13.67 -24.22 -22.10
N MET A 508 -12.84 -23.22 -21.80
CA MET A 508 -12.11 -22.46 -22.82
C MET A 508 -11.10 -23.32 -23.58
N THR A 509 -10.39 -24.22 -22.90
CA THR A 509 -9.49 -25.19 -23.54
C THR A 509 -10.26 -26.12 -24.48
N ALA A 510 -11.37 -26.70 -24.01
CA ALA A 510 -12.20 -27.57 -24.84
C ALA A 510 -12.77 -26.86 -26.09
N LEU A 511 -13.15 -25.58 -25.98
CA LEU A 511 -13.56 -24.78 -27.13
C LEU A 511 -12.42 -24.53 -28.12
N LYS A 512 -11.21 -24.21 -27.64
CA LYS A 512 -10.04 -24.00 -28.50
C LYS A 512 -9.69 -25.28 -29.28
N ASP A 513 -9.75 -26.43 -28.62
CA ASP A 513 -9.47 -27.74 -29.23
C ASP A 513 -10.54 -28.11 -30.27
N ARG A 514 -11.82 -27.89 -29.96
CA ARG A 514 -12.94 -28.24 -30.86
C ARG A 514 -13.00 -27.37 -32.12
N TYR A 515 -12.59 -26.11 -32.03
CA TYR A 515 -12.75 -25.13 -33.11
C TYR A 515 -11.43 -24.67 -33.76
N SER A 516 -10.31 -25.36 -33.49
CA SER A 516 -8.99 -25.09 -34.10
C SER A 516 -8.61 -23.61 -34.11
N VAL A 517 -8.75 -22.94 -32.96
CA VAL A 517 -8.52 -21.50 -32.83
C VAL A 517 -7.03 -21.18 -32.98
N LYS A 518 -6.64 -20.49 -34.07
CA LYS A 518 -5.29 -19.92 -34.24
C LYS A 518 -5.27 -18.49 -33.71
N LEU A 519 -4.53 -18.24 -32.63
CA LEU A 519 -4.28 -16.88 -32.13
C LEU A 519 -3.25 -16.19 -33.04
N SER A 520 -3.67 -15.16 -33.77
CA SER A 520 -2.78 -14.37 -34.62
C SER A 520 -2.11 -13.23 -33.83
N GLY A 521 -0.87 -13.44 -33.38
CA GLY A 521 0.12 -12.38 -33.10
C GLY A 521 -0.05 -11.47 -31.86
N LYS A 522 1.12 -11.14 -31.26
CA LYS A 522 1.43 -10.16 -30.18
C LYS A 522 0.76 -10.26 -28.79
N ILE A 523 -0.19 -11.15 -28.55
CA ILE A 523 -0.69 -11.45 -27.17
C ILE A 523 -0.22 -12.84 -26.69
N ALA A 524 0.79 -13.41 -27.34
CA ALA A 524 1.37 -14.71 -26.97
C ALA A 524 2.45 -14.62 -25.87
N ASP A 525 2.94 -13.41 -25.53
CA ASP A 525 4.08 -13.23 -24.61
C ASP A 525 3.71 -12.77 -23.19
N ALA A 526 2.43 -12.68 -22.84
CA ALA A 526 2.03 -12.53 -21.44
C ALA A 526 1.94 -13.92 -20.80
N LYS A 527 3.11 -14.45 -20.41
CA LYS A 527 3.24 -15.70 -19.67
C LYS A 527 2.44 -15.68 -18.36
N GLU A 528 1.84 -16.84 -18.11
CA GLU A 528 1.33 -17.34 -16.82
C GLU A 528 2.30 -17.17 -15.65
#